data_AF-A0A202DD98-F1
#
_entry.id   AF-A0A202DD98-F1
#
_cell.length_a   1.000
_cell.length_b   1.000
_cell.length_c   1.000
_cell.angle_alpha   90.00
_cell.angle_beta   90.00
_cell.angle_gamma   90.00
#
_symmetry.space_group_name_H-M   'P 1'
#
loop_
_entity.id
_entity.type
_entity.pdbx_description
1 polymer ?
#
loop_
_entity_poly.entity_id
_entity_poly.type
_entity_poly.pdbx_seq_one_letter_code
_entity_poly.pdbx_strand_id
1 'polypeptide(L)'
;MAKEVAEKLMSRAEELVAVLVDSGQDSSVNKDSLRDYSIKVDLSFHGRVVIYYSPKKDKFSYQLEKVTDDEVKAVVDLAWTSKDSTKPSLPAERDVDTSGVQIYVDGSYINDSVGYGAVAVEQDKAVWETCGSVPPEEAGTTRQVAGELKATIEALEWCKSKNIQQVCIFYDYKGIEDWATGTWKAKNAVTQQYAQYISSLDVNIQWVKVESHTGDRWNEYADKLAKKGAGTSSNAPKQQDLYGVFDDLTKRIKSILAANDFLCETKQDKKDPCYHRQITISKNDNSLGYINIYATDKKGAYVLFHEVKDTEQRCALEALLNPDPTAKCDIFAEIEHYYAELKPFAAFKFDFIALARAVQSVWTDLFSETLPIDDIRYDFKALEKFFEQLKSSRQRKT
;
A
#
# COMPACT_ATOMS: atom_id res chain seq x y z
N MET A 1 23.35 -27.81 42.46
CA MET A 1 23.84 -28.12 41.08
C MET A 1 23.04 -29.24 40.43
N ALA A 2 23.46 -30.51 40.34
CA ALA A 2 22.75 -31.50 39.52
C ALA A 2 21.28 -31.75 39.92
N LYS A 3 21.00 -31.92 41.22
CA LYS A 3 19.63 -32.12 41.74
C LYS A 3 18.74 -30.89 41.55
N GLU A 4 19.30 -29.70 41.75
CA GLU A 4 18.63 -28.41 41.59
C GLU A 4 18.28 -28.11 40.11
N VAL A 5 19.17 -28.48 39.19
CA VAL A 5 18.91 -28.37 37.74
C VAL A 5 17.81 -29.35 37.32
N ALA A 6 17.81 -30.56 37.85
CA ALA A 6 16.76 -31.55 37.61
C ALA A 6 15.39 -31.06 38.11
N GLU A 7 15.33 -30.48 39.31
CA GLU A 7 14.11 -29.88 39.86
C GLU A 7 13.61 -28.71 39.00
N LYS A 8 14.51 -27.83 38.56
CA LYS A 8 14.19 -26.72 37.63
C LYS A 8 13.63 -27.21 36.29
N LEU A 9 14.24 -28.24 35.70
CA LEU A 9 13.79 -28.84 34.44
C LEU A 9 12.44 -29.53 34.58
N MET A 10 12.25 -30.32 35.64
CA MET A 10 10.97 -31.00 35.94
C MET A 10 9.84 -29.99 36.15
N SER A 11 10.07 -28.97 36.98
CA SER A 11 9.09 -27.89 37.21
C SER A 11 8.71 -27.22 35.90
N ARG A 12 9.69 -26.87 35.06
CA ARG A 12 9.44 -26.22 33.77
C ARG A 12 8.67 -27.12 32.79
N ALA A 13 8.94 -28.41 32.79
CA ALA A 13 8.25 -29.37 31.93
C ALA A 13 6.79 -29.60 32.36
N GLU A 14 6.54 -29.75 33.67
CA GLU A 14 5.18 -29.90 34.21
C GLU A 14 4.34 -28.65 33.97
N GLU A 15 4.95 -27.47 34.07
CA GLU A 15 4.30 -26.21 33.72
C GLU A 15 3.91 -26.14 32.24
N LEU A 16 4.83 -26.52 31.34
CA LEU A 16 4.53 -26.52 29.91
C LEU A 16 3.37 -27.48 29.59
N VAL A 17 3.38 -28.68 30.18
CA VAL A 17 2.28 -29.65 30.03
C VAL A 17 0.96 -29.08 30.54
N ALA A 18 0.94 -28.42 31.69
CA ALA A 18 -0.28 -27.83 32.22
C ALA A 18 -0.90 -26.80 31.26
N VAL A 19 -0.08 -25.93 30.64
CA VAL A 19 -0.55 -24.93 29.67
C VAL A 19 -1.02 -25.58 28.37
N LEU A 20 -0.31 -26.61 27.89
CA LEU A 20 -0.67 -27.35 26.68
C LEU A 20 -2.01 -28.08 26.86
N VAL A 21 -2.20 -28.75 27.99
CA VAL A 21 -3.46 -29.44 28.32
C VAL A 21 -4.63 -28.47 28.43
N ASP A 22 -4.42 -27.30 29.05
CA ASP A 22 -5.44 -26.23 29.13
C ASP A 22 -5.82 -25.68 27.75
N SER A 23 -4.87 -25.70 26.82
CA SER A 23 -5.06 -25.31 25.41
C SER A 23 -5.63 -26.43 24.53
N GLY A 24 -6.03 -27.56 25.13
CA GLY A 24 -6.59 -28.71 24.42
C GLY A 24 -5.56 -29.65 23.75
N GLN A 25 -4.27 -29.42 23.96
CA GLN A 25 -3.19 -30.26 23.44
C GLN A 25 -2.80 -31.36 24.45
N ASP A 26 -3.12 -32.61 24.13
CA ASP A 26 -2.74 -33.77 24.95
C ASP A 26 -1.22 -33.93 24.99
N SER A 27 -0.65 -33.79 26.18
CA SER A 27 0.80 -33.77 26.40
C SER A 27 1.19 -34.36 27.76
N SER A 28 2.39 -34.93 27.85
CA SER A 28 2.90 -35.51 29.10
C SER A 28 4.42 -35.39 29.24
N VAL A 29 4.91 -35.25 30.48
CA VAL A 29 6.35 -35.18 30.75
C VAL A 29 6.96 -36.58 30.68
N ASN A 30 7.97 -36.76 29.83
CA ASN A 30 8.73 -38.00 29.74
C ASN A 30 9.80 -38.02 30.84
N LYS A 31 9.47 -38.54 32.01
CA LYS A 31 10.35 -38.52 33.19
C LYS A 31 11.66 -39.29 32.97
N ASP A 32 11.65 -40.34 32.15
CA ASP A 32 12.84 -41.14 31.83
C ASP A 32 13.81 -40.42 30.88
N SER A 33 13.38 -39.31 30.28
CA SER A 33 14.21 -38.50 29.38
C SER A 33 15.05 -37.43 30.07
N LEU A 34 14.95 -37.32 31.40
CA LEU A 34 15.68 -36.34 32.20
C LEU A 34 17.20 -36.58 32.10
N ARG A 35 17.92 -35.54 31.70
CA ARG A 35 19.39 -35.49 31.58
C ARG A 35 19.92 -34.26 32.31
N ASP A 36 21.25 -34.17 32.39
CA ASP A 36 21.98 -33.09 33.08
C ASP A 36 21.44 -31.68 32.80
N TYR A 37 20.99 -31.40 31.56
CA TYR A 37 20.50 -30.09 31.14
C TYR A 37 19.26 -30.14 30.24
N SER A 38 18.57 -31.28 30.14
CA SER A 38 17.41 -31.39 29.26
C SER A 38 16.36 -32.37 29.75
N ILE A 39 15.11 -32.13 29.36
CA ILE A 39 13.99 -33.05 29.58
C ILE A 39 13.03 -32.97 28.38
N LYS A 40 12.32 -34.06 28.07
CA LYS A 40 11.36 -34.13 26.96
C LYS A 40 9.92 -34.13 27.45
N VAL A 41 9.06 -33.49 26.68
CA VAL A 41 7.61 -33.50 26.79
C VAL A 41 7.05 -34.13 25.52
N ASP A 42 6.26 -35.18 25.66
CA ASP A 42 5.60 -35.87 24.56
C ASP A 42 4.28 -35.15 24.22
N LEU A 43 4.05 -34.83 22.94
CA LEU A 43 2.82 -34.20 22.41
C LEU A 43 1.89 -35.25 21.76
N SER A 44 1.74 -36.39 22.42
CA SER A 44 0.99 -37.54 21.89
C SER A 44 1.52 -37.98 20.51
N PHE A 45 0.67 -38.05 19.48
CA PHE A 45 1.08 -38.43 18.12
C PHE A 45 1.76 -37.31 17.33
N HIS A 46 1.82 -36.09 17.87
CA HIS A 46 2.26 -34.88 17.15
C HIS A 46 3.75 -34.55 17.35
N GLY A 47 4.53 -35.44 17.97
CA GLY A 47 5.96 -35.25 18.19
C GLY A 47 6.30 -34.90 19.64
N ARG A 48 7.40 -34.17 19.83
CA ARG A 48 7.97 -33.91 21.17
C ARG A 48 8.56 -32.51 21.28
N VAL A 49 8.55 -31.97 22.49
CA VAL A 49 9.29 -30.78 22.88
C VAL A 49 10.50 -31.20 23.73
N VAL A 50 11.69 -30.77 23.35
CA VAL A 50 12.91 -30.93 24.15
C VAL A 50 13.22 -29.62 24.83
N ILE A 51 13.14 -29.61 26.16
CA ILE A 51 13.46 -28.47 27.00
C ILE A 51 14.93 -28.55 27.40
N TYR A 52 15.64 -27.43 27.29
CA TYR A 52 17.02 -27.26 27.74
C TYR A 52 17.10 -26.19 28.82
N TYR A 53 18.02 -26.37 29.78
CA TYR A 53 18.35 -25.38 30.80
C TYR A 53 19.84 -25.07 30.79
N SER A 54 20.19 -23.78 30.76
CA SER A 54 21.59 -23.31 30.84
C SER A 54 21.87 -22.72 32.22
N PRO A 55 22.58 -23.43 33.13
CA PRO A 55 22.88 -22.90 34.46
C PRO A 55 23.74 -21.63 34.42
N LYS A 56 24.58 -21.47 33.40
CA LYS A 56 25.43 -20.29 33.22
C LYS A 56 24.64 -19.01 32.93
N LYS A 57 23.50 -19.13 32.27
CA LYS A 57 22.65 -18.00 31.85
C LYS A 57 21.34 -17.94 32.64
N ASP A 58 21.12 -18.89 33.55
CA ASP A 58 19.85 -19.15 34.24
C ASP A 58 18.63 -19.05 33.32
N LYS A 59 18.71 -19.68 32.15
CA LYS A 59 17.71 -19.54 31.08
C LYS A 59 17.29 -20.89 30.52
N PHE A 60 16.00 -21.01 30.25
CA PHE A 60 15.41 -22.14 29.52
C PHE A 60 15.28 -21.84 28.02
N SER A 61 15.36 -22.90 27.21
CA SER A 61 15.02 -22.88 25.79
C SER A 61 14.36 -24.20 25.41
N TYR A 62 13.71 -24.27 24.25
CA TYR A 62 13.14 -25.52 23.74
C TYR A 62 13.48 -25.74 22.27
N GLN A 63 13.27 -26.98 21.83
CA GLN A 63 13.34 -27.39 20.43
C GLN A 63 12.23 -28.40 20.15
N LEU A 64 11.65 -28.33 18.96
CA LEU A 64 10.66 -29.30 18.51
C LEU A 64 11.32 -30.49 17.81
N GLU A 65 10.95 -31.71 18.18
CA GLU A 65 11.36 -32.95 17.53
C GLU A 65 10.14 -33.62 16.89
N LYS A 66 10.19 -33.80 15.56
CA LYS A 66 9.16 -34.51 14.78
C LYS A 66 7.75 -33.92 14.86
N VAL A 67 7.63 -32.61 15.13
CA VAL A 67 6.37 -31.86 15.07
C VAL A 67 6.21 -31.30 13.66
N THR A 68 5.28 -31.86 12.88
CA THR A 68 5.03 -31.43 11.50
C THR A 68 3.86 -30.45 11.39
N ASP A 69 2.89 -30.56 12.29
CA ASP A 69 1.65 -29.77 12.32
C ASP A 69 1.93 -28.32 12.76
N ASP A 70 1.51 -27.34 11.96
CA ASP A 70 1.74 -25.92 12.21
C ASP A 70 0.85 -25.35 13.33
N GLU A 71 -0.35 -25.90 13.55
CA GLU A 71 -1.21 -25.52 14.66
C GLU A 71 -0.59 -25.95 15.99
N VAL A 72 -0.04 -27.17 16.03
CA VAL A 72 0.66 -27.69 17.22
C VAL A 72 1.91 -26.88 17.51
N LYS A 73 2.65 -26.42 16.49
CA LYS A 73 3.80 -25.52 16.68
C LYS A 73 3.37 -24.20 17.31
N ALA A 74 2.30 -23.59 16.79
CA ALA A 74 1.78 -22.33 17.31
C ALA A 74 1.33 -22.46 18.77
N VAL A 75 0.64 -23.56 19.12
CA VAL A 75 0.22 -23.84 20.50
C VAL A 75 1.41 -24.03 21.43
N VAL A 76 2.47 -24.71 20.99
CA VAL A 76 3.69 -24.88 21.80
C VAL A 76 4.44 -23.56 21.98
N ASP A 77 4.54 -22.74 20.93
CA ASP A 77 5.20 -21.44 21.00
C ASP A 77 4.45 -20.48 21.94
N LEU A 78 3.12 -20.48 21.88
CA LEU A 78 2.26 -19.74 22.80
C LEU A 78 2.41 -20.25 24.24
N ALA A 79 2.37 -21.56 24.45
CA ALA A 79 2.53 -22.17 25.76
C ALA A 79 3.92 -21.88 26.36
N TRP A 80 4.96 -21.85 25.54
CA TRP A 80 6.33 -21.56 25.98
C TRP A 80 6.52 -20.10 26.41
N THR A 81 5.96 -19.17 25.64
CA THR A 81 6.08 -17.70 25.86
C THR A 81 5.20 -17.18 26.99
N SER A 82 4.16 -17.93 27.37
CA SER A 82 3.20 -17.58 28.44
C SER A 82 3.80 -17.35 29.84
N LYS A 83 5.09 -17.65 30.05
CA LYS A 83 5.74 -17.56 31.37
C LYS A 83 7.02 -16.74 31.47
N ASP A 84 7.49 -16.13 30.37
CA ASP A 84 8.59 -15.13 30.47
C ASP A 84 8.06 -13.74 30.92
N SER A 85 6.76 -13.65 31.22
CA SER A 85 6.10 -12.49 31.79
C SER A 85 5.41 -12.86 33.12
N THR A 86 5.83 -12.22 34.20
CA THR A 86 5.02 -12.11 35.43
C THR A 86 3.68 -11.47 35.08
N LYS A 87 2.59 -12.26 35.18
CA LYS A 87 1.17 -11.95 34.85
C LYS A 87 0.68 -10.58 35.39
N PRO A 88 -0.31 -9.96 34.72
CA PRO A 88 -1.70 -10.35 34.97
C PRO A 88 -2.28 -11.23 33.86
N SER A 89 -3.45 -11.78 34.16
CA SER A 89 -4.47 -12.41 33.31
C SER A 89 -4.37 -12.12 31.80
N LEU A 90 -4.96 -13.01 30.99
CA LEU A 90 -5.61 -12.62 29.72
C LEU A 90 -6.07 -11.16 29.87
N PRO A 91 -5.85 -10.28 28.88
CA PRO A 91 -6.63 -9.08 28.90
C PRO A 91 -8.10 -9.56 28.89
N ALA A 92 -8.75 -9.54 30.07
CA ALA A 92 -9.97 -8.77 30.20
C ALA A 92 -9.68 -7.55 29.36
N GLU A 93 -10.37 -7.49 28.22
CA GLU A 93 -10.32 -6.45 27.21
C GLU A 93 -9.42 -5.34 27.75
N ARG A 94 -8.18 -5.20 27.22
CA ARG A 94 -7.58 -3.87 27.37
C ARG A 94 -8.73 -3.01 26.90
N ASP A 95 -9.26 -2.15 27.76
CA ASP A 95 -10.07 -1.04 27.33
C ASP A 95 -9.10 -0.25 26.45
N VAL A 96 -8.92 -0.75 25.21
CA VAL A 96 -8.35 0.00 24.12
C VAL A 96 -9.39 1.06 24.02
N ASP A 97 -9.03 2.24 24.51
CA ASP A 97 -9.84 3.41 24.39
C ASP A 97 -9.91 3.73 22.90
N THR A 98 -10.80 2.99 22.23
CA THR A 98 -11.12 3.06 20.82
C THR A 98 -11.97 4.30 20.51
N SER A 99 -12.14 5.20 21.49
CA SER A 99 -12.70 6.53 21.26
C SER A 99 -11.80 7.37 20.33
N GLY A 100 -10.50 7.06 20.26
CA GLY A 100 -9.57 7.61 19.29
C GLY A 100 -9.59 6.91 17.93
N VAL A 101 -8.95 7.53 16.94
CA VAL A 101 -8.83 6.95 15.59
C VAL A 101 -7.95 5.71 15.63
N GLN A 102 -8.44 4.61 15.05
CA GLN A 102 -7.70 3.35 14.95
C GLN A 102 -6.98 3.32 13.60
N ILE A 103 -5.67 3.07 13.58
CA ILE A 103 -4.89 3.05 12.35
C ILE A 103 -4.12 1.74 12.25
N TYR A 104 -4.31 1.03 11.16
CA TYR A 104 -3.60 -0.20 10.85
C TYR A 104 -2.48 0.12 9.87
N VAL A 105 -1.28 -0.41 10.13
CA VAL A 105 -0.08 -0.15 9.32
C VAL A 105 0.60 -1.45 8.95
N ASP A 106 1.11 -1.53 7.72
CA ASP A 106 1.87 -2.69 7.25
C ASP A 106 2.91 -2.29 6.18
N GLY A 107 3.94 -3.13 6.02
CA GLY A 107 5.00 -3.02 5.03
C GLY A 107 5.16 -4.30 4.21
N SER A 108 5.37 -4.16 2.91
CA SER A 108 5.57 -5.29 2.01
C SER A 108 6.86 -5.15 1.23
N TYR A 109 7.49 -6.28 0.90
CA TYR A 109 8.66 -6.30 0.04
C TYR A 109 8.47 -7.34 -1.06
N ILE A 110 8.30 -6.87 -2.30
CA ILE A 110 8.01 -7.68 -3.48
C ILE A 110 8.91 -7.22 -4.63
N ASN A 111 9.58 -8.16 -5.30
CA ASN A 111 10.37 -7.90 -6.52
C ASN A 111 11.36 -6.73 -6.40
N ASP A 112 12.18 -6.73 -5.33
CA ASP A 112 13.14 -5.65 -5.04
C ASP A 112 12.56 -4.27 -4.73
N SER A 113 11.25 -4.20 -4.51
CA SER A 113 10.59 -3.00 -4.04
C SER A 113 9.97 -3.16 -2.67
N VAL A 114 10.04 -2.07 -1.91
CA VAL A 114 9.39 -1.92 -0.64
C VAL A 114 8.13 -1.10 -0.83
N GLY A 115 7.02 -1.60 -0.34
CA GLY A 115 5.74 -0.92 -0.25
C GLY A 115 5.33 -0.68 1.19
N TYR A 116 4.51 0.35 1.39
CA TYR A 116 3.88 0.64 2.67
C TYR A 116 2.37 0.81 2.46
N GLY A 117 1.59 0.47 3.49
CA GLY A 117 0.14 0.61 3.49
C GLY A 117 -0.36 1.01 4.86
N ALA A 118 -1.32 1.94 4.92
CA ALA A 118 -1.99 2.30 6.15
C ALA A 118 -3.47 2.62 5.92
N VAL A 119 -4.31 2.33 6.91
CA VAL A 119 -5.74 2.64 6.91
C VAL A 119 -6.16 3.14 8.28
N ALA A 120 -6.82 4.29 8.33
CA ALA A 120 -7.49 4.82 9.52
C ALA A 120 -8.97 4.44 9.50
N VAL A 121 -9.45 3.95 10.64
CA VAL A 121 -10.78 3.38 10.84
C VAL A 121 -11.46 4.09 12.00
N GLU A 122 -12.69 4.55 11.76
CA GLU A 122 -13.60 5.04 12.78
C GLU A 122 -14.94 4.31 12.62
N GLN A 123 -15.51 3.79 13.71
CA GLN A 123 -16.80 3.09 13.68
C GLN A 123 -16.91 2.00 12.59
N ASP A 124 -15.84 1.19 12.45
CA ASP A 124 -15.70 0.13 11.43
C ASP A 124 -15.80 0.63 9.98
N LYS A 125 -15.39 1.88 9.72
CA LYS A 125 -15.30 2.45 8.37
C LYS A 125 -13.93 3.07 8.15
N ALA A 126 -13.34 2.78 6.99
CA ALA A 126 -12.14 3.46 6.53
C ALA A 126 -12.47 4.95 6.29
N VAL A 127 -11.84 5.83 7.06
CA VAL A 127 -11.93 7.29 6.93
C VAL A 127 -10.74 7.89 6.20
N TRP A 128 -9.64 7.15 6.15
CA TRP A 128 -8.44 7.47 5.38
C TRP A 128 -7.65 6.21 5.07
N GLU A 129 -6.98 6.19 3.93
CA GLU A 129 -6.08 5.12 3.53
C GLU A 129 -4.95 5.71 2.68
N THR A 130 -3.80 5.06 2.71
CA THR A 130 -2.66 5.40 1.86
C THR A 130 -1.86 4.16 1.52
N CYS A 131 -1.21 4.19 0.36
CA CYS A 131 -0.21 3.21 -0.03
C CYS A 131 0.82 3.84 -0.95
N GLY A 132 2.05 3.31 -0.93
CA GLY A 132 3.09 3.76 -1.85
C GLY A 132 4.33 2.89 -1.76
N SER A 133 5.35 3.23 -2.55
CA SER A 133 6.66 2.59 -2.49
C SER A 133 7.64 3.40 -1.62
N VAL A 134 8.53 2.71 -0.91
CA VAL A 134 9.67 3.33 -0.23
C VAL A 134 10.88 3.32 -1.17
N PRO A 135 11.50 4.48 -1.46
CA PRO A 135 12.70 4.55 -2.29
C PRO A 135 13.83 3.66 -1.72
N PRO A 136 14.62 2.96 -2.56
CA PRO A 136 15.71 2.11 -2.08
C PRO A 136 16.72 2.82 -1.17
N GLU A 137 16.96 4.11 -1.41
CA GLU A 137 17.81 4.97 -0.58
C GLU A 137 17.27 5.19 0.84
N GLU A 138 15.94 5.23 1.00
CA GLU A 138 15.26 5.37 2.28
C GLU A 138 15.05 4.00 2.96
N ALA A 139 14.91 2.94 2.18
CA ALA A 139 14.71 1.58 2.70
C ALA A 139 15.96 0.99 3.37
N GLY A 140 17.15 1.41 2.94
CA GLY A 140 18.42 0.91 3.47
C GLY A 140 18.55 -0.61 3.34
N THR A 141 19.20 -1.26 4.32
CA THR A 141 19.40 -2.72 4.36
C THR A 141 18.20 -3.50 4.92
N THR A 142 17.22 -2.81 5.50
CA THR A 142 16.07 -3.41 6.21
C THR A 142 14.79 -3.08 5.47
N ARG A 143 14.63 -3.72 4.30
CA ARG A 143 13.62 -3.42 3.28
C ARG A 143 12.18 -3.53 3.79
N GLN A 144 11.80 -4.65 4.41
CA GLN A 144 10.44 -4.84 4.94
C GLN A 144 10.13 -3.86 6.10
N VAL A 145 11.05 -3.74 7.04
CA VAL A 145 10.95 -2.81 8.18
C VAL A 145 10.77 -1.37 7.71
N ALA A 146 11.45 -0.95 6.63
CA ALA A 146 11.30 0.40 6.12
C ALA A 146 9.88 0.72 5.63
N GLY A 147 9.17 -0.27 5.07
CA GLY A 147 7.76 -0.15 4.68
C GLY A 147 6.86 0.10 5.89
N GLU A 148 7.02 -0.72 6.93
CA GLU A 148 6.25 -0.61 8.18
C GLU A 148 6.47 0.74 8.89
N LEU A 149 7.72 1.19 8.96
CA LEU A 149 8.06 2.49 9.56
C LEU A 149 7.52 3.64 8.72
N LYS A 150 7.57 3.55 7.39
CA LYS A 150 7.01 4.58 6.51
C LYS A 150 5.49 4.65 6.63
N ALA A 151 4.79 3.52 6.65
CA ALA A 151 3.34 3.47 6.89
C ALA A 151 2.96 4.19 8.19
N THR A 152 3.72 3.95 9.26
CA THR A 152 3.53 4.58 10.57
C THR A 152 3.75 6.10 10.52
N ILE A 153 4.79 6.56 9.82
CA ILE A 153 5.07 7.99 9.65
C ILE A 153 3.93 8.68 8.87
N GLU A 154 3.48 8.10 7.75
CA GLU A 154 2.40 8.68 6.94
C GLU A 154 1.08 8.76 7.72
N ALA A 155 0.77 7.73 8.53
CA ALA A 155 -0.38 7.73 9.43
C ALA A 155 -0.35 8.90 10.43
N LEU A 156 0.82 9.17 11.01
CA LEU A 156 0.99 10.23 12.00
C LEU A 156 1.02 11.63 11.39
N GLU A 157 1.58 11.81 10.19
CA GLU A 157 1.47 13.06 9.43
C GLU A 157 0.00 13.35 9.08
N TRP A 158 -0.77 12.33 8.69
CA TRP A 158 -2.20 12.49 8.48
C TRP A 158 -2.92 12.92 9.78
N CYS A 159 -2.63 12.26 10.92
CA CYS A 159 -3.19 12.65 12.22
C CYS A 159 -2.90 14.11 12.55
N LYS A 160 -1.64 14.54 12.36
CA LYS A 160 -1.20 15.92 12.57
C LYS A 160 -1.95 16.91 11.66
N SER A 161 -2.15 16.58 10.39
CA SER A 161 -2.92 17.41 9.45
C SER A 161 -4.39 17.59 9.84
N LYS A 162 -4.93 16.64 10.63
CA LYS A 162 -6.30 16.65 11.15
C LYS A 162 -6.40 17.16 12.60
N ASN A 163 -5.28 17.56 13.21
CA ASN A 163 -5.18 17.90 14.63
C ASN A 163 -5.69 16.78 15.57
N ILE A 164 -5.46 15.52 15.18
CA ILE A 164 -5.76 14.36 16.03
C ILE A 164 -4.63 14.20 17.04
N GLN A 165 -4.98 14.24 18.33
CA GLN A 165 -4.01 14.17 19.43
C GLN A 165 -3.92 12.79 20.10
N GLN A 166 -4.89 11.90 19.85
CA GLN A 166 -4.91 10.54 20.39
C GLN A 166 -5.19 9.54 19.26
N VAL A 167 -4.32 8.55 19.13
CA VAL A 167 -4.38 7.55 18.06
C VAL A 167 -4.02 6.17 18.58
N CYS A 168 -4.70 5.13 18.07
CA CYS A 168 -4.32 3.75 18.29
C CYS A 168 -3.65 3.21 17.02
N ILE A 169 -2.38 2.80 17.08
CA ILE A 169 -1.67 2.20 15.96
C ILE A 169 -1.62 0.69 16.13
N PHE A 170 -2.22 -0.02 15.19
CA PHE A 170 -2.28 -1.47 15.06
C PHE A 170 -1.21 -1.95 14.09
N TYR A 171 -0.35 -2.87 14.54
CA TYR A 171 0.80 -3.38 13.76
C TYR A 171 1.13 -4.82 14.14
N ASP A 172 1.77 -5.56 13.24
CA ASP A 172 2.21 -6.94 13.50
C ASP A 172 3.70 -7.05 13.88
N TYR A 173 4.54 -6.10 13.44
CA TYR A 173 5.95 -6.06 13.77
C TYR A 173 6.28 -5.24 15.02
N LYS A 174 6.79 -5.91 16.06
CA LYS A 174 7.07 -5.30 17.39
C LYS A 174 8.07 -4.14 17.34
N GLY A 175 8.96 -4.09 16.35
CA GLY A 175 9.99 -3.06 16.24
C GLY A 175 9.42 -1.64 16.10
N ILE A 176 8.21 -1.49 15.52
CA ILE A 176 7.53 -0.20 15.36
C ILE A 176 7.35 0.50 16.72
N GLU A 177 6.82 -0.21 17.70
CA GLU A 177 6.64 0.30 19.08
C GLU A 177 7.98 0.37 19.83
N ASP A 178 8.83 -0.65 19.70
CA ASP A 178 10.04 -0.74 20.53
C ASP A 178 11.06 0.36 20.21
N TRP A 179 11.16 0.82 18.96
CA TRP A 179 11.99 1.99 18.62
C TRP A 179 11.33 3.31 19.01
N ALA A 180 10.01 3.41 18.87
CA ALA A 180 9.26 4.62 19.26
C ALA A 180 9.34 4.89 20.77
N THR A 181 9.26 3.83 21.58
CA THR A 181 9.31 3.89 23.05
C THR A 181 10.74 3.89 23.61
N GLY A 182 11.75 3.63 22.77
CA GLY A 182 13.15 3.49 23.19
C GLY A 182 13.50 2.16 23.85
N THR A 183 12.57 1.19 23.89
CA THR A 183 12.80 -0.18 24.38
C THR A 183 13.91 -0.88 23.58
N TRP A 184 13.93 -0.69 22.25
CA TRP A 184 15.01 -1.15 21.38
C TRP A 184 15.95 -0.02 21.01
N LYS A 185 17.26 -0.30 21.03
CA LYS A 185 18.26 0.64 20.54
C LYS A 185 18.22 0.71 19.01
N ALA A 186 17.89 1.88 18.47
CA ALA A 186 17.97 2.17 17.03
C ALA A 186 19.43 2.21 16.54
N LYS A 187 19.85 1.21 15.76
CA LYS A 187 21.24 1.05 15.31
C LYS A 187 21.51 1.61 13.91
N ASN A 188 20.49 1.61 13.05
CA ASN A 188 20.61 2.01 11.65
C ASN A 188 19.92 3.37 11.43
N ALA A 189 20.36 4.11 10.40
CA ALA A 189 19.88 5.46 10.12
C ALA A 189 18.34 5.55 10.03
N VAL A 190 17.69 4.62 9.34
CA VAL A 190 16.23 4.55 9.19
C VAL A 190 15.52 4.46 10.54
N THR A 191 15.96 3.52 11.40
CA THR A 191 15.38 3.34 12.75
C THR A 191 15.64 4.53 13.68
N GLN A 192 16.77 5.24 13.50
CA GLN A 192 17.12 6.42 14.29
C GLN A 192 16.26 7.62 13.89
N GLN A 193 16.10 7.85 12.59
CA GLN A 193 15.22 8.90 12.05
C GLN A 193 13.78 8.67 12.48
N TYR A 194 13.29 7.43 12.40
CA TYR A 194 11.97 7.06 12.89
C TYR A 194 11.80 7.39 14.38
N ALA A 195 12.67 6.89 15.25
CA ALA A 195 12.58 7.16 16.69
C ALA A 195 12.64 8.67 17.02
N GLN A 196 13.51 9.42 16.35
CA GLN A 196 13.59 10.88 16.49
C GLN A 196 12.30 11.56 16.06
N TYR A 197 11.75 11.19 14.91
CA TYR A 197 10.50 11.73 14.40
C TYR A 197 9.35 11.49 15.37
N ILE A 198 9.15 10.25 15.83
CA ILE A 198 8.08 9.92 16.78
C ILE A 198 8.25 10.71 18.08
N SER A 199 9.47 10.82 18.62
CA SER A 199 9.74 11.58 19.84
C SER A 199 9.50 13.09 19.71
N SER A 200 9.47 13.61 18.47
CA SER A 200 9.21 15.03 18.19
C SER A 200 7.74 15.37 18.07
N LEU A 201 6.86 14.36 17.97
CA LEU A 201 5.42 14.54 17.82
C LEU A 201 4.76 14.75 19.18
N ASP A 202 3.83 15.70 19.22
CA ASP A 202 2.92 15.91 20.36
C ASP A 202 1.61 15.15 20.12
N VAL A 203 1.73 13.83 19.98
CA VAL A 203 0.60 12.91 19.75
C VAL A 203 0.68 11.78 20.77
N ASN A 204 -0.43 11.50 21.45
CA ASN A 204 -0.56 10.36 22.34
C ASN A 204 -0.85 9.10 21.52
N ILE A 205 0.16 8.25 21.36
CA ILE A 205 0.09 7.02 20.57
C ILE A 205 -0.12 5.83 21.49
N GLN A 206 -1.24 5.13 21.32
CA GLN A 206 -1.48 3.82 21.90
C GLN A 206 -1.03 2.73 20.90
N TRP A 207 -0.04 1.94 21.30
CA TRP A 207 0.51 0.87 20.48
C TRP A 207 -0.26 -0.44 20.72
N VAL A 208 -0.84 -1.00 19.66
CA VAL A 208 -1.62 -2.24 19.70
C VAL A 208 -0.99 -3.27 18.75
N LYS A 209 -0.27 -4.23 19.32
CA LYS A 209 0.23 -5.35 18.51
C LYS A 209 -0.92 -6.28 18.13
N VAL A 210 -1.07 -6.56 16.84
CA VAL A 210 -1.95 -7.59 16.29
C VAL A 210 -1.13 -8.80 15.82
N GLU A 211 -1.76 -9.96 15.78
CA GLU A 211 -1.13 -11.17 15.24
C GLU A 211 -1.28 -11.19 13.72
N SER A 212 -0.16 -11.36 13.00
CA SER A 212 -0.15 -11.44 11.55
C SER A 212 -0.97 -12.64 11.07
N HIS A 213 -1.78 -12.46 10.01
CA HIS A 213 -2.58 -13.51 9.37
C HIS A 213 -3.65 -14.20 10.25
N THR A 214 -4.20 -13.49 11.23
CA THR A 214 -5.28 -14.01 12.12
C THR A 214 -6.70 -13.67 11.69
N GLY A 215 -6.90 -13.08 10.51
CA GLY A 215 -8.23 -12.73 10.00
C GLY A 215 -8.76 -11.37 10.47
N ASP A 216 -7.92 -10.52 11.08
CA ASP A 216 -8.26 -9.11 11.28
C ASP A 216 -8.40 -8.43 9.91
N ARG A 217 -9.65 -8.08 9.58
CA ARG A 217 -10.04 -7.46 8.30
C ARG A 217 -9.21 -6.22 7.97
N TRP A 218 -8.92 -5.37 8.95
CA TRP A 218 -8.25 -4.09 8.72
C TRP A 218 -6.74 -4.26 8.64
N ASN A 219 -6.18 -5.20 9.39
CA ASN A 219 -4.78 -5.60 9.22
C ASN A 219 -4.54 -6.24 7.84
N GLU A 220 -5.42 -7.14 7.38
CA GLU A 220 -5.35 -7.69 6.03
C GLU A 220 -5.53 -6.62 4.94
N TYR A 221 -6.30 -5.58 5.23
CA TYR A 221 -6.48 -4.47 4.30
C TYR A 221 -5.20 -3.62 4.22
N ALA A 222 -4.53 -3.35 5.35
CA ALA A 222 -3.23 -2.70 5.37
C ALA A 222 -2.16 -3.50 4.60
N ASP A 223 -2.11 -4.82 4.76
CA ASP A 223 -1.24 -5.73 3.99
C ASP A 223 -1.50 -5.62 2.48
N LYS A 224 -2.77 -5.61 2.06
CA LYS A 224 -3.16 -5.42 0.65
C LYS A 224 -2.69 -4.08 0.10
N LEU A 225 -2.81 -3.01 0.89
CA LEU A 225 -2.32 -1.67 0.54
C LEU A 225 -0.79 -1.67 0.40
N ALA A 226 -0.07 -2.30 1.33
CA ALA A 226 1.38 -2.39 1.29
C ALA A 226 1.89 -3.17 0.07
N LYS A 227 1.23 -4.30 -0.26
CA LYS A 227 1.52 -5.08 -1.46
C LYS A 227 1.25 -4.30 -2.74
N LYS A 228 0.17 -3.51 -2.78
CA LYS A 228 -0.11 -2.58 -3.89
C LYS A 228 1.01 -1.56 -4.05
N GLY A 229 1.50 -0.97 -2.95
CA GLY A 229 2.63 -0.05 -2.95
C GLY A 229 3.94 -0.67 -3.45
N ALA A 230 4.21 -1.92 -3.07
CA ALA A 230 5.40 -2.66 -3.56
C ALA A 230 5.25 -3.08 -5.03
N GLY A 231 4.01 -3.27 -5.51
CA GLY A 231 3.70 -3.63 -6.88
C GLY A 231 3.78 -2.46 -7.88
N THR A 232 3.70 -1.21 -7.41
CA THR A 232 3.73 -0.01 -8.29
C THR A 232 5.10 0.37 -8.83
N SER A 233 6.15 -0.28 -8.36
CA SER A 233 7.56 0.00 -8.66
C SER A 233 8.14 -1.02 -9.64
N SER A 234 7.65 -0.95 -10.87
CA SER A 234 8.48 -1.23 -12.05
C SER A 234 8.82 0.12 -12.69
N ASN A 235 10.01 0.66 -12.36
CA ASN A 235 10.66 1.82 -12.98
C ASN A 235 9.80 3.08 -13.26
N ALA A 236 9.82 4.07 -12.36
CA ALA A 236 9.58 5.49 -12.67
C ALA A 236 10.20 6.43 -11.60
N PRO A 237 10.74 7.61 -11.95
CA PRO A 237 11.44 8.51 -11.03
C PRO A 237 10.55 9.53 -10.31
N LYS A 238 10.84 9.73 -9.01
CA LYS A 238 10.65 10.86 -8.07
C LYS A 238 9.39 11.74 -8.16
N GLN A 239 8.55 11.64 -7.13
CA GLN A 239 7.44 12.53 -6.79
C GLN A 239 7.99 13.91 -6.35
N GLN A 240 7.82 14.92 -7.19
CA GLN A 240 8.08 16.34 -6.90
C GLN A 240 6.70 17.03 -6.85
N ASP A 241 6.35 17.65 -5.71
CA ASP A 241 5.10 18.39 -5.39
C ASP A 241 4.04 18.46 -6.52
N LEU A 242 3.47 17.30 -6.86
CA LEU A 242 2.61 17.15 -8.03
C LEU A 242 1.25 17.81 -7.79
N TYR A 243 0.87 17.92 -6.51
CA TYR A 243 -0.39 18.51 -6.08
C TYR A 243 -0.36 20.04 -6.18
N GLY A 244 0.72 20.68 -5.73
CA GLY A 244 0.92 22.13 -5.90
C GLY A 244 0.96 22.52 -7.38
N VAL A 245 1.74 21.80 -8.18
CA VAL A 245 1.83 22.03 -9.64
C VAL A 245 0.47 21.83 -10.33
N PHE A 246 -0.30 20.81 -9.93
CA PHE A 246 -1.63 20.52 -10.47
C PHE A 246 -2.67 21.61 -10.15
N ASP A 247 -2.70 22.09 -8.92
CA ASP A 247 -3.63 23.15 -8.51
C ASP A 247 -3.26 24.50 -9.16
N ASP A 248 -1.97 24.81 -9.29
CA ASP A 248 -1.50 26.02 -9.95
C ASP A 248 -1.76 25.99 -11.46
N LEU A 249 -1.55 24.85 -12.12
CA LEU A 249 -1.92 24.66 -13.52
C LEU A 249 -3.43 24.84 -13.71
N THR A 250 -4.24 24.26 -12.82
CA THR A 250 -5.70 24.41 -12.89
C THR A 250 -6.12 25.88 -12.78
N LYS A 251 -5.58 26.63 -11.81
CA LYS A 251 -5.89 28.05 -11.63
C LYS A 251 -5.49 28.86 -12.87
N ARG A 252 -4.31 28.57 -13.42
CA ARG A 252 -3.78 29.23 -14.61
C ARG A 252 -4.69 29.01 -15.82
N ILE A 253 -5.10 27.77 -16.08
CA ILE A 253 -5.99 27.41 -17.20
C ILE A 253 -7.32 28.14 -17.08
N LYS A 254 -7.95 28.12 -15.89
CA LYS A 254 -9.20 28.85 -15.65
C LYS A 254 -9.07 30.35 -15.92
N SER A 255 -7.97 30.96 -15.48
CA SER A 255 -7.70 32.39 -15.69
C SER A 255 -7.55 32.72 -17.19
N ILE A 256 -6.81 31.89 -17.92
CA ILE A 256 -6.61 32.06 -19.38
C ILE A 256 -7.93 31.92 -20.13
N LEU A 257 -8.74 30.93 -19.80
CA LEU A 257 -10.06 30.72 -20.43
C LEU A 257 -11.00 31.91 -20.18
N ALA A 258 -11.08 32.37 -18.92
CA ALA A 258 -11.91 33.53 -18.56
C ALA A 258 -11.46 34.82 -19.27
N ALA A 259 -10.15 35.02 -19.45
CA ALA A 259 -9.60 36.18 -20.16
C ALA A 259 -9.87 36.17 -21.68
N ASN A 260 -10.36 35.05 -22.24
CA ASN A 260 -10.65 34.88 -23.67
C ASN A 260 -12.16 34.62 -23.92
N ASP A 261 -13.01 35.09 -23.01
CA ASP A 261 -14.47 35.00 -23.04
C ASP A 261 -15.02 33.56 -23.06
N PHE A 262 -14.29 32.61 -22.47
CA PHE A 262 -14.79 31.26 -22.23
C PHE A 262 -15.34 31.15 -20.80
N LEU A 263 -16.54 30.60 -20.67
CA LEU A 263 -17.11 30.18 -19.39
C LEU A 263 -16.59 28.77 -19.08
N CYS A 264 -16.17 28.55 -17.84
CA CYS A 264 -15.66 27.25 -17.42
C CYS A 264 -16.17 26.84 -16.03
N GLU A 265 -16.59 25.58 -15.92
CA GLU A 265 -17.09 25.00 -14.68
C GLU A 265 -16.36 23.69 -14.37
N THR A 266 -15.94 23.54 -13.12
CA THR A 266 -15.34 22.28 -12.65
C THR A 266 -16.44 21.34 -12.22
N LYS A 267 -16.48 20.14 -12.81
CA LYS A 267 -17.32 19.08 -12.28
C LYS A 267 -16.70 18.55 -10.99
N GLN A 268 -17.45 18.59 -9.89
CA GLN A 268 -17.07 17.94 -8.64
C GLN A 268 -17.23 16.43 -8.82
N ASP A 269 -16.11 15.69 -8.88
CA ASP A 269 -16.14 14.25 -8.66
C ASP A 269 -16.07 13.96 -7.16
N LYS A 270 -17.18 13.45 -6.61
CA LYS A 270 -17.17 12.73 -5.34
C LYS A 270 -16.67 11.32 -5.63
N LYS A 271 -15.52 10.97 -5.04
CA LYS A 271 -14.81 9.68 -5.07
C LYS A 271 -13.82 9.50 -6.23
N ASP A 272 -12.67 10.16 -6.14
CA ASP A 272 -11.41 9.52 -6.53
C ASP A 272 -10.23 10.26 -5.85
N PRO A 273 -9.33 9.57 -5.14
CA PRO A 273 -8.14 10.21 -4.61
C PRO A 273 -7.10 10.31 -5.73
N CYS A 274 -6.79 11.56 -6.09
CA CYS A 274 -5.56 12.09 -6.71
C CYS A 274 -5.48 12.27 -8.26
N TYR A 275 -5.18 13.53 -8.63
CA TYR A 275 -4.63 14.02 -9.91
C TYR A 275 -5.47 14.04 -11.20
N HIS A 276 -6.79 14.08 -11.12
CA HIS A 276 -7.68 14.33 -12.28
C HIS A 276 -8.66 15.48 -12.00
N ARG A 277 -8.88 16.37 -12.98
CA ARG A 277 -9.92 17.40 -12.90
C ARG A 277 -10.54 17.69 -14.27
N GLN A 278 -11.85 17.52 -14.36
CA GLN A 278 -12.63 17.86 -15.54
C GLN A 278 -13.15 19.30 -15.47
N ILE A 279 -12.88 20.07 -16.53
CA ILE A 279 -13.33 21.45 -16.73
C ILE A 279 -14.20 21.49 -17.97
N THR A 280 -15.47 21.82 -17.80
CA THR A 280 -16.39 22.05 -18.93
C THR A 280 -16.11 23.42 -19.53
N ILE A 281 -16.19 23.55 -20.86
CA ILE A 281 -15.95 24.81 -21.57
C ILE A 281 -17.18 25.18 -22.39
N SER A 282 -17.61 26.44 -22.27
CA SER A 282 -18.65 27.03 -23.11
C SER A 282 -18.25 28.44 -23.58
N LYS A 283 -18.77 28.86 -24.73
CA LYS A 283 -18.60 30.20 -25.28
C LYS A 283 -19.89 30.65 -25.96
N ASN A 284 -20.37 31.86 -25.66
CA ASN A 284 -21.63 32.39 -26.18
C ASN A 284 -22.82 31.41 -26.05
N ASP A 285 -22.98 30.80 -24.88
CA ASP A 285 -24.00 29.78 -24.54
C ASP A 285 -23.93 28.45 -25.34
N ASN A 286 -22.92 28.27 -26.19
CA ASN A 286 -22.65 27.00 -26.84
C ASN A 286 -21.66 26.16 -26.02
N SER A 287 -22.05 24.93 -25.70
CA SER A 287 -21.17 23.96 -25.05
C SER A 287 -20.12 23.45 -26.03
N LEU A 288 -18.85 23.67 -25.70
CA LEU A 288 -17.72 23.28 -26.53
C LEU A 288 -17.11 21.93 -26.13
N GLY A 289 -17.57 21.32 -25.04
CA GLY A 289 -17.06 20.05 -24.52
C GLY A 289 -16.37 20.22 -23.18
N TYR A 290 -15.38 19.39 -22.89
CA TYR A 290 -14.62 19.45 -21.65
C TYR A 290 -13.13 19.19 -21.84
N ILE A 291 -12.36 19.68 -20.89
CA ILE A 291 -10.93 19.45 -20.80
C ILE A 291 -10.69 18.66 -19.53
N ASN A 292 -9.86 17.62 -19.63
CA ASN A 292 -9.37 16.89 -18.47
C ASN A 292 -7.93 17.34 -18.19
N ILE A 293 -7.67 17.74 -16.95
CA ILE A 293 -6.33 17.98 -16.43
C ILE A 293 -5.93 16.73 -15.68
N TYR A 294 -4.81 16.14 -16.06
CA TYR A 294 -4.19 15.02 -15.38
C TYR A 294 -2.88 15.45 -14.78
N ALA A 295 -2.47 14.86 -13.66
CA ALA A 295 -1.07 14.87 -13.26
C ALA A 295 -0.59 13.44 -12.99
N THR A 296 0.55 13.09 -13.55
CA THR A 296 1.18 11.80 -13.30
C THR A 296 2.66 11.99 -13.01
N ASP A 297 3.24 11.10 -12.20
CA ASP A 297 4.67 11.14 -11.86
C ASP A 297 5.57 11.04 -13.11
N LYS A 298 5.07 10.42 -14.19
CA LYS A 298 5.83 10.23 -15.45
C LYS A 298 5.80 11.43 -16.39
N LYS A 299 4.70 12.21 -16.40
CA LYS A 299 4.46 13.24 -17.44
C LYS A 299 4.26 14.65 -16.85
N GLY A 300 4.25 14.79 -15.52
CA GLY A 300 3.86 16.02 -14.85
C GLY A 300 2.36 16.29 -15.01
N ALA A 301 1.95 17.54 -14.77
CA ALA A 301 0.57 17.96 -15.01
C ALA A 301 0.38 18.33 -16.50
N TYR A 302 -0.61 17.74 -17.16
CA TYR A 302 -0.90 17.95 -18.58
C TYR A 302 -2.41 17.99 -18.86
N VAL A 303 -2.74 18.54 -20.02
CA VAL A 303 -4.12 18.84 -20.43
C VAL A 303 -4.50 17.94 -21.61
N LEU A 304 -5.64 17.27 -21.51
CA LEU A 304 -6.25 16.52 -22.61
C LEU A 304 -7.61 17.12 -22.95
N PHE A 305 -7.83 17.35 -24.24
CA PHE A 305 -9.10 17.84 -24.78
C PHE A 305 -10.00 16.65 -25.04
N HIS A 306 -11.23 16.67 -24.53
CA HIS A 306 -12.20 15.61 -24.72
C HIS A 306 -13.53 16.20 -25.19
N GLU A 307 -14.10 15.61 -26.24
CA GLU A 307 -15.39 16.03 -26.80
C GLU A 307 -15.45 17.49 -27.32
N VAL A 308 -14.30 18.12 -27.60
CA VAL A 308 -14.25 19.38 -28.37
C VAL A 308 -14.43 19.08 -29.85
N LYS A 309 -15.69 19.10 -30.28
CA LYS A 309 -16.11 18.66 -31.63
C LYS A 309 -15.69 19.61 -32.76
N ASP A 310 -15.51 20.89 -32.44
CA ASP A 310 -15.13 21.92 -33.41
C ASP A 310 -13.60 22.02 -33.52
N THR A 311 -13.07 21.65 -34.68
CA THR A 311 -11.61 21.58 -34.93
C THR A 311 -10.92 22.95 -34.86
N GLU A 312 -11.60 24.03 -35.28
CA GLU A 312 -11.04 25.38 -35.29
C GLU A 312 -10.93 25.93 -33.86
N GLN A 313 -11.97 25.73 -33.05
CA GLN A 313 -11.99 26.10 -31.65
C GLN A 313 -11.09 25.23 -30.80
N ARG A 314 -10.94 23.93 -31.12
CA ARG A 314 -9.95 23.05 -30.50
C ARG A 314 -8.53 23.55 -30.72
N CYS A 315 -8.17 23.88 -31.97
CA CYS A 315 -6.86 24.46 -32.29
C CYS A 315 -6.62 25.79 -31.56
N ALA A 316 -7.64 26.65 -31.50
CA ALA A 316 -7.55 27.93 -30.78
C ALA A 316 -7.35 27.73 -29.27
N LEU A 317 -8.06 26.77 -28.66
CA LEU A 317 -7.91 26.43 -27.24
C LEU A 317 -6.55 25.77 -26.94
N GLU A 318 -6.08 24.88 -27.81
CA GLU A 318 -4.75 24.26 -27.71
C GLU A 318 -3.64 25.30 -27.76
N ALA A 319 -3.69 26.23 -28.73
CA ALA A 319 -2.73 27.32 -28.86
C ALA A 319 -2.77 28.29 -27.67
N LEU A 320 -3.95 28.46 -27.07
CA LEU A 320 -4.15 29.35 -25.93
C LEU A 320 -3.62 28.73 -24.62
N LEU A 321 -3.75 27.41 -24.45
CA LEU A 321 -3.40 26.70 -23.22
C LEU A 321 -1.95 26.18 -23.21
N ASN A 322 -1.30 26.07 -24.38
CA ASN A 322 0.13 25.77 -24.52
C ASN A 322 0.85 26.95 -25.21
N PRO A 323 1.55 27.82 -24.46
CA PRO A 323 2.18 29.01 -25.03
C PRO A 323 3.51 28.74 -25.76
N ASP A 324 3.78 27.50 -26.21
CA ASP A 324 4.88 27.23 -27.15
C ASP A 324 4.33 27.28 -28.59
N PRO A 325 4.58 28.36 -29.35
CA PRO A 325 4.02 28.55 -30.70
C PRO A 325 4.60 27.58 -31.74
N THR A 326 5.53 26.69 -31.34
CA THR A 326 6.20 25.75 -32.25
C THR A 326 5.71 24.30 -32.14
N ALA A 327 4.86 23.97 -31.17
CA ALA A 327 4.31 22.63 -31.02
C ALA A 327 3.12 22.41 -31.97
N LYS A 328 3.30 21.61 -33.02
CA LYS A 328 2.20 21.11 -33.86
C LYS A 328 1.25 20.24 -33.02
N CYS A 329 -0.06 20.42 -33.19
CA CYS A 329 -1.09 19.51 -32.66
C CYS A 329 -0.81 18.07 -33.14
N ASP A 330 -0.30 17.22 -32.25
CA ASP A 330 -0.07 15.81 -32.55
C ASP A 330 -1.33 15.02 -32.21
N ILE A 331 -2.25 14.96 -33.17
CA ILE A 331 -3.50 14.19 -33.07
C ILE A 331 -3.26 12.70 -32.77
N PHE A 332 -2.04 12.17 -32.97
CA PHE A 332 -1.69 10.78 -32.68
C PHE A 332 -1.22 10.55 -31.23
N ALA A 333 -0.86 11.62 -30.50
CA ALA A 333 -0.29 11.51 -29.15
C ALA A 333 -1.25 10.85 -28.15
N GLU A 334 -2.56 11.08 -28.31
CA GLU A 334 -3.60 10.47 -27.48
C GLU A 334 -3.72 8.96 -27.72
N ILE A 335 -3.66 8.52 -28.99
CA ILE A 335 -3.67 7.09 -29.33
C ILE A 335 -2.40 6.40 -28.84
N GLU A 336 -1.23 7.02 -29.06
CA GLU A 336 0.07 6.48 -28.62
C GLU A 336 0.11 6.29 -27.10
N HIS A 337 -0.49 7.22 -26.36
CA HIS A 337 -0.61 7.13 -24.91
C HIS A 337 -1.48 5.94 -24.47
N TYR A 338 -2.73 5.86 -24.93
CA TYR A 338 -3.62 4.76 -24.56
C TYR A 338 -3.12 3.41 -25.06
N TYR A 339 -2.51 3.35 -26.23
CA TYR A 339 -1.93 2.13 -26.77
C TYR A 339 -0.78 1.64 -25.88
N ALA A 340 0.15 2.52 -25.46
CA ALA A 340 1.26 2.14 -24.59
C ALA A 340 0.80 1.66 -23.20
N GLU A 341 -0.22 2.32 -22.64
CA GLU A 341 -0.77 1.99 -21.33
C GLU A 341 -1.57 0.68 -21.34
N LEU A 342 -2.33 0.43 -22.41
CA LEU A 342 -3.25 -0.69 -22.48
C LEU A 342 -2.66 -1.94 -23.14
N LYS A 343 -1.54 -1.83 -23.87
CA LYS A 343 -0.83 -2.96 -24.50
C LYS A 343 -0.48 -4.12 -23.55
N PRO A 344 -0.06 -3.91 -22.29
CA PRO A 344 0.16 -5.00 -21.35
C PRO A 344 -1.09 -5.86 -21.08
N PHE A 345 -2.27 -5.28 -21.28
CA PHE A 345 -3.56 -5.95 -21.08
C PHE A 345 -4.10 -6.65 -22.34
N ALA A 346 -3.38 -6.59 -23.47
CA ALA A 346 -3.80 -7.10 -24.77
C ALA A 346 -4.21 -8.59 -24.78
N ALA A 347 -3.72 -9.39 -23.82
CA ALA A 347 -4.02 -10.82 -23.70
C ALA A 347 -5.25 -11.13 -22.82
N PHE A 348 -5.83 -10.12 -22.17
CA PHE A 348 -6.93 -10.27 -21.22
C PHE A 348 -8.26 -9.81 -21.82
N LYS A 349 -9.38 -10.34 -21.31
CA LYS A 349 -10.71 -9.78 -21.58
C LYS A 349 -10.83 -8.45 -20.83
N PHE A 350 -10.50 -7.37 -21.51
CA PHE A 350 -10.47 -6.01 -20.97
C PHE A 350 -11.21 -5.06 -21.91
N ASP A 351 -11.83 -4.02 -21.35
CA ASP A 351 -12.56 -3.01 -22.12
C ASP A 351 -11.64 -1.87 -22.53
N PHE A 352 -11.22 -1.85 -23.79
CA PHE A 352 -10.30 -0.88 -24.37
C PHE A 352 -11.03 0.35 -24.93
N ILE A 353 -12.20 0.72 -24.40
CA ILE A 353 -13.05 1.80 -24.92
C ILE A 353 -12.30 3.14 -25.07
N ALA A 354 -11.36 3.46 -24.19
CA ALA A 354 -10.54 4.67 -24.28
C ALA A 354 -9.64 4.68 -25.54
N LEU A 355 -8.90 3.58 -25.77
CA LEU A 355 -8.11 3.39 -26.98
C LEU A 355 -9.00 3.35 -28.23
N ALA A 356 -10.15 2.68 -28.16
CA ALA A 356 -11.07 2.56 -29.27
C ALA A 356 -11.63 3.92 -29.72
N ARG A 357 -12.02 4.78 -28.76
CA ARG A 357 -12.48 6.16 -29.04
C ARG A 357 -11.35 7.05 -29.59
N ALA A 358 -10.15 6.96 -29.03
CA ALA A 358 -9.00 7.71 -29.53
C ALA A 358 -8.66 7.31 -30.98
N VAL A 359 -8.63 6.00 -31.27
CA VAL A 359 -8.47 5.50 -32.64
C VAL A 359 -9.59 5.98 -33.55
N GLN A 360 -10.85 5.97 -33.09
CA GLN A 360 -12.00 6.46 -33.88
C GLN A 360 -11.88 7.93 -34.26
N SER A 361 -11.45 8.78 -33.33
CA SER A 361 -11.33 10.23 -33.56
C SER A 361 -10.40 10.49 -34.75
N VAL A 362 -9.18 9.95 -34.69
CA VAL A 362 -8.18 10.16 -35.74
C VAL A 362 -8.56 9.42 -37.03
N TRP A 363 -9.21 8.26 -36.93
CA TRP A 363 -9.71 7.52 -38.10
C TRP A 363 -10.77 8.31 -38.86
N THR A 364 -11.73 8.90 -38.14
CA THR A 364 -12.79 9.73 -38.73
C THR A 364 -12.19 10.97 -39.40
N ASP A 365 -11.21 11.60 -38.76
CA ASP A 365 -10.53 12.78 -39.31
C ASP A 365 -9.74 12.47 -40.59
N LEU A 366 -9.09 11.30 -40.67
CA LEU A 366 -8.23 10.95 -41.81
C LEU A 366 -8.98 10.28 -42.97
N PHE A 367 -10.01 9.50 -42.67
CA PHE A 367 -10.70 8.66 -43.66
C PHE A 367 -12.18 9.02 -43.84
N SER A 368 -12.74 9.91 -43.00
CA SER A 368 -14.18 10.25 -42.99
C SER A 368 -15.09 9.03 -42.79
N GLU A 369 -14.57 8.01 -42.10
CA GLU A 369 -15.26 6.75 -41.79
C GLU A 369 -15.40 6.56 -40.29
N THR A 370 -16.46 5.87 -39.86
CA THR A 370 -16.69 5.55 -38.45
C THR A 370 -16.41 4.08 -38.18
N LEU A 371 -15.63 3.80 -37.13
CA LEU A 371 -15.35 2.44 -36.69
C LEU A 371 -16.45 1.91 -35.77
N PRO A 372 -16.78 0.60 -35.82
CA PRO A 372 -17.76 -0.03 -34.94
C PRO A 372 -17.16 -0.26 -33.55
N ILE A 373 -17.09 0.79 -32.74
CA ILE A 373 -16.37 0.80 -31.45
C ILE A 373 -16.87 -0.26 -30.48
N ASP A 374 -18.17 -0.50 -30.39
CA ASP A 374 -18.73 -1.50 -29.47
C ASP A 374 -18.33 -2.93 -29.84
N ASP A 375 -18.03 -3.20 -31.11
CA ASP A 375 -17.60 -4.51 -31.59
C ASP A 375 -16.09 -4.73 -31.39
N ILE A 376 -15.29 -3.65 -31.46
CA ILE A 376 -13.82 -3.74 -31.42
C ILE A 376 -13.21 -3.35 -30.07
N ARG A 377 -13.96 -2.75 -29.15
CA ARG A 377 -13.48 -2.31 -27.82
C ARG A 377 -12.93 -3.44 -26.94
N TYR A 378 -13.26 -4.71 -27.24
CA TYR A 378 -12.73 -5.86 -26.50
C TYR A 378 -11.65 -6.64 -27.28
N ASP A 379 -11.33 -6.21 -28.50
CA ASP A 379 -10.33 -6.84 -29.36
C ASP A 379 -9.13 -5.91 -29.56
N PHE A 380 -8.14 -6.07 -28.68
CA PHE A 380 -6.91 -5.28 -28.75
C PHE A 380 -6.17 -5.46 -30.08
N LYS A 381 -6.21 -6.66 -30.70
CA LYS A 381 -5.53 -6.91 -31.98
C LYS A 381 -6.22 -6.15 -33.12
N ALA A 382 -7.54 -6.06 -33.09
CA ALA A 382 -8.28 -5.23 -34.04
C ALA A 382 -7.90 -3.74 -33.89
N LEU A 383 -7.86 -3.23 -32.66
CA LEU A 383 -7.45 -1.85 -32.37
C LEU A 383 -5.99 -1.56 -32.75
N GLU A 384 -5.08 -2.50 -32.48
CA GLU A 384 -3.67 -2.42 -32.86
C GLU A 384 -3.51 -2.37 -34.38
N LYS A 385 -4.31 -3.14 -35.14
CA LYS A 385 -4.29 -3.10 -36.61
C LYS A 385 -4.70 -1.73 -37.14
N PHE A 386 -5.75 -1.12 -36.60
CA PHE A 386 -6.15 0.23 -36.97
C PHE A 386 -5.08 1.27 -36.62
N PHE A 387 -4.47 1.14 -35.44
CA PHE A 387 -3.39 2.01 -35.01
C PHE A 387 -2.15 1.92 -35.90
N GLU A 388 -1.73 0.72 -36.31
CA GLU A 388 -0.59 0.55 -37.22
C GLU A 388 -0.89 1.07 -38.65
N GLN A 389 -2.15 0.99 -39.10
CA GLN A 389 -2.58 1.63 -40.35
C GLN A 389 -2.54 3.16 -40.25
N LEU A 390 -2.93 3.72 -39.11
CA LEU A 390 -2.82 5.14 -38.80
C LEU A 390 -1.35 5.60 -38.79
N LYS A 391 -0.44 4.85 -38.16
CA LYS A 391 1.02 5.12 -38.20
C LYS A 391 1.60 5.07 -39.61
N SER A 392 1.19 4.08 -40.40
CA SER A 392 1.64 3.95 -41.80
C SER A 392 1.18 5.12 -42.67
N SER A 393 0.00 5.68 -42.36
CA SER A 393 -0.53 6.86 -43.04
C SER A 393 0.15 8.17 -42.59
N ARG A 394 0.62 8.23 -41.34
CA ARG A 394 1.47 9.32 -40.81
C ARG A 394 2.79 9.43 -41.58
N GLN A 395 3.45 8.31 -41.86
CA GLN A 395 4.74 8.27 -42.58
C GLN A 395 4.65 8.61 -44.08
N ARG A 396 3.46 8.57 -44.71
CA ARG A 396 3.27 8.96 -46.12
C ARG A 396 2.99 10.45 -46.33
N LYS A 397 2.72 11.20 -45.26
CA LYS A 397 2.40 12.64 -45.29
C LYS A 397 3.56 13.54 -44.83
N THR A 398 4.61 12.96 -44.27
CA THR A 398 5.94 13.58 -44.06
C THR A 398 6.83 13.27 -45.24
#